data_AF-A0AAV7SM38-F1
#
_entry.id   AF-A0AAV7SM38-F1
#
_cell.length_a   1.000
_cell.length_b   1.000
_cell.length_c   1.000
_cell.angle_alpha   90.00
_cell.angle_beta   90.00
_cell.angle_gamma   90.00
#
_symmetry.space_group_name_H-M   'P 1'
#
loop_
_entity.id
_entity.type
_entity.pdbx_description
1 polymer ?
#
loop_
_entity_poly.entity_id
_entity_poly.type
_entity_poly.pdbx_seq_one_letter_code
_entity_poly.pdbx_strand_id
1 'polypeptide(L)'
;MDESKTPPGFILDLAHLALTRNYLKFEESFFLQTQGTSMGSTFAQSLACLYVDNFERLVVLNDDNPYRYKIKLWKRYIDDVLLIWTGNKEEALAFAVWLNGANPFLTFTMNIGENKLPFLDLLIYEHDGGLATEVYYKLTDCNNLLQYQSFHPQALRDNLPVGQFLQLRQNCSSVTDYRKHADKLTTKLHTKDYPPHLVSRARKRARNNNRDQLLHSRASKPDIEKIRLARDPITDIQEEITFLVTKGTENNWLTEHEAAFLIQTNPKILYFYILPKVHKEKMPPPGRPIVSGIGSVLEPLSKFVDFFLQPLVKRIPTYLKDTTHVLLLLESISFDKTKELLITLDVESLYTNIPQEATLEVISNLLEENMDESITPPGFLLDLPHLALTRNYFKFEESFFLQTQGTSMGSTFAPSLACLYVVNFERLVVLNDDNPYRDKIKLWKRYIDDVLLIWTGNREEALAFAVWLNGANPFLTFTMNIGENKLLFLDLLIYEHDGGLATEVYYKPTDVTTFYSFRASSHKP
;
A
#
# COMPACT_ATOMS: atom_id res chain seq x y z
N MET A 1 14.08 -0.88 12.20
CA MET A 1 14.86 -0.67 13.44
C MET A 1 13.88 -0.67 14.59
N ASP A 2 14.22 -1.23 15.75
CA ASP A 2 13.34 -1.26 16.92
C ASP A 2 13.45 0.08 17.67
N GLU A 3 12.42 0.92 17.55
CA GLU A 3 12.38 2.26 18.16
C GLU A 3 12.42 2.21 19.69
N SER A 4 12.02 1.09 20.31
CA SER A 4 12.00 0.93 21.78
C SER A 4 13.39 0.74 22.40
N LYS A 5 14.41 0.44 21.58
CA LYS A 5 15.76 0.08 22.04
C LYS A 5 16.79 1.19 21.95
N THR A 6 16.50 2.30 21.27
CA THR A 6 17.50 3.36 21.04
C THR A 6 17.22 4.57 21.93
N PRO A 7 18.05 4.83 22.97
CA PRO A 7 17.84 5.98 23.83
C PRO A 7 17.96 7.30 23.06
N PRO A 8 17.10 8.31 23.33
CA PRO A 8 17.19 9.61 22.65
C PRO A 8 18.57 10.27 22.75
N GLY A 9 19.26 10.11 23.90
CA GLY A 9 20.61 10.63 24.09
C GLY A 9 21.63 10.07 23.10
N PHE A 10 21.52 8.77 22.77
CA PHE A 10 22.42 8.15 21.79
C PHE A 10 22.19 8.69 20.37
N ILE A 11 20.93 8.97 20.01
CA ILE A 11 20.58 9.60 18.73
C ILE A 11 21.17 11.01 18.66
N LEU A 12 21.10 11.77 19.76
CA LEU A 12 21.70 13.10 19.86
C LEU A 12 23.23 13.05 19.73
N ASP A 13 23.89 12.07 20.34
CA ASP A 13 25.35 11.90 20.21
C ASP A 13 25.76 11.62 18.77
N LEU A 14 25.03 10.75 18.07
CA LEU A 14 25.27 10.44 16.66
C LEU A 14 25.00 11.66 15.76
N ALA A 15 23.90 12.39 16.01
CA ALA A 15 23.59 13.61 15.28
C ALA A 15 24.66 14.69 15.52
N HIS A 16 25.12 14.85 16.76
CA HIS A 16 26.20 15.77 17.10
C HIS A 16 27.50 15.40 16.40
N LEU A 17 27.87 14.12 16.36
CA LEU A 17 29.04 13.66 15.61
C LEU A 17 28.91 13.99 14.12
N ALA A 18 27.76 13.70 13.52
CA ALA A 18 27.52 13.94 12.09
C ALA A 18 27.55 15.44 11.73
N LEU A 19 27.09 16.32 12.64
CA LEU A 19 27.11 17.77 12.44
C LEU A 19 28.49 18.39 12.69
N THR A 20 29.27 17.85 13.64
CA THR A 20 30.57 18.43 14.03
C THR A 20 31.75 17.86 13.27
N ARG A 21 31.58 16.74 12.56
CA ARG A 21 32.64 16.05 11.79
C ARG A 21 32.32 15.98 10.30
N ASN A 22 31.66 17.01 9.78
CA ASN A 22 31.30 17.07 8.37
C ASN A 22 32.40 17.72 7.53
N TYR A 23 33.32 16.89 7.03
CA TYR A 23 34.42 17.32 6.18
C TYR A 23 34.03 17.23 4.71
N LEU A 24 34.28 18.31 3.96
CA LEU A 24 34.05 18.38 2.52
C LEU A 24 35.36 18.69 1.79
N LYS A 25 35.60 18.00 0.67
CA LYS A 25 36.71 18.29 -0.24
C LYS A 25 36.20 19.14 -1.38
N PHE A 26 36.83 20.28 -1.61
CA PHE A 26 36.61 21.11 -2.79
C PHE A 26 37.96 21.37 -3.45
N GLU A 27 38.06 21.02 -4.73
CA GLU A 27 39.34 20.92 -5.45
C GLU A 27 40.34 20.05 -4.67
N GLU A 28 41.49 20.58 -4.24
CA GLU A 28 42.50 19.85 -3.47
C GLU A 28 42.50 20.17 -1.97
N SER A 29 41.54 20.96 -1.49
CA SER A 29 41.48 21.39 -0.09
C SER A 29 40.34 20.72 0.68
N PHE A 30 40.58 20.47 1.97
CA PHE A 30 39.58 19.95 2.90
C PHE A 30 39.04 21.09 3.78
N PHE A 31 37.73 21.14 3.92
CA PHE A 31 37.02 22.12 4.71
C PHE A 31 36.15 21.39 5.74
N LEU A 32 36.02 21.97 6.94
CA LEU A 32 35.06 21.53 7.94
C LEU A 32 33.85 22.44 7.89
N GLN A 33 32.67 21.88 7.69
CA GLN A 33 31.43 22.64 7.81
C GLN A 33 31.18 22.97 9.29
N THR A 34 31.26 24.26 9.64
CA THR A 34 31.09 24.74 11.02
C THR A 34 29.64 25.10 11.37
N GLN A 35 28.78 25.27 10.36
CA GLN A 35 27.38 25.63 10.52
C GLN A 35 26.49 24.94 9.48
N GLY A 36 25.30 24.53 9.91
CA GLY A 36 24.33 23.81 9.09
C GLY A 36 24.70 22.34 8.91
N THR A 37 24.14 21.73 7.87
CA THR A 37 24.39 20.33 7.49
C THR A 37 24.66 20.23 5.99
N SER A 38 25.33 19.18 5.54
CA SER A 38 25.67 19.01 4.12
C SER A 38 24.43 18.59 3.33
N MET A 39 24.18 19.27 2.21
CA MET A 39 23.16 18.86 1.25
C MET A 39 23.48 17.45 0.71
N GLY A 40 22.49 16.55 0.72
CA GLY A 40 22.64 15.15 0.30
C GLY A 40 22.91 14.15 1.43
N SER A 41 23.11 14.62 2.67
CA SER A 41 23.09 13.72 3.83
C SER A 41 21.66 13.23 4.11
N THR A 42 21.50 11.93 4.38
CA THR A 42 20.19 11.29 4.60
C THR A 42 19.47 11.81 5.85
N PHE A 43 20.19 12.30 6.87
CA PHE A 43 19.60 12.86 8.09
C PHE A 43 19.35 14.38 8.00
N ALA A 44 19.98 15.07 7.04
CA ALA A 44 19.97 16.54 6.96
C ALA A 44 18.56 17.12 6.80
N GLN A 45 17.76 16.52 5.92
CA GLN A 45 16.40 16.98 5.65
C GLN A 45 15.51 16.86 6.90
N SER A 46 15.58 15.74 7.61
CA SER A 46 14.81 15.52 8.84
C SER A 46 15.20 16.52 9.93
N LEU A 47 16.51 16.75 10.11
CA LEU A 47 17.00 17.72 11.08
C LEU A 47 16.54 19.16 10.76
N ALA A 48 16.65 19.58 9.49
CA ALA A 48 16.19 20.89 9.06
C ALA A 48 14.67 21.06 9.29
N CYS A 49 13.88 20.04 8.94
CA CYS A 49 12.44 20.02 9.19
C CYS A 49 12.10 20.14 10.68
N LEU A 50 12.83 19.46 11.57
CA LEU A 50 12.64 19.53 13.02
C LEU A 50 13.04 20.90 13.60
N TYR A 51 14.14 21.48 13.12
CA TYR A 51 14.58 22.80 13.55
C TYR A 51 13.54 23.87 13.21
N VAL A 52 13.06 23.87 11.96
CA VAL A 52 12.04 24.83 11.50
C VAL A 52 10.69 24.56 12.16
N ASP A 53 10.30 23.29 12.37
CA ASP A 53 9.08 22.96 13.12
C ASP A 53 9.10 23.52 14.55
N ASN A 54 10.22 23.39 15.25
CA ASN A 54 10.37 23.97 16.59
C ASN A 54 10.25 25.51 16.56
N PHE A 55 10.87 26.17 15.58
CA PHE A 55 10.71 27.61 15.37
C PHE A 55 9.25 27.98 15.05
N GLU A 56 8.58 27.23 14.18
CA GLU A 56 7.18 27.45 13.80
C GLU A 56 6.27 27.34 15.03
N ARG A 57 6.43 26.31 15.86
CA ARG A 57 5.63 26.11 17.08
C ARG A 57 5.87 27.20 18.13
N LEU A 58 7.14 27.54 18.38
CA LEU A 58 7.49 28.45 19.47
C LEU A 58 7.38 29.93 19.11
N VAL A 59 7.48 30.28 17.83
CA VAL A 59 7.55 31.68 17.36
C VAL A 59 6.38 32.02 16.46
N VAL A 60 6.11 31.23 15.42
CA VAL A 60 5.14 31.60 14.38
C VAL A 60 3.70 31.34 14.82
N LEU A 61 3.45 30.15 15.38
CA LEU A 61 2.13 29.67 15.76
C LEU A 61 1.81 29.87 17.25
N ASN A 62 2.77 30.39 18.00
CA ASN A 62 2.60 30.77 19.40
C ASN A 62 1.57 31.92 19.53
N ASP A 63 0.79 31.89 20.60
CA ASP A 63 -0.21 32.91 20.91
C ASP A 63 0.41 34.28 21.23
N ASP A 64 1.67 34.31 21.67
CA ASP A 64 2.43 35.55 21.92
C ASP A 64 2.87 36.26 20.62
N ASN A 65 2.74 35.63 19.45
CA ASN A 65 3.05 36.28 18.18
C ASN A 65 2.04 37.42 17.92
N PRO A 66 2.49 38.68 17.78
CA PRO A 66 1.60 39.83 17.59
C PRO A 66 0.77 39.76 16.30
N TYR A 67 1.12 38.87 15.37
CA TYR A 67 0.43 38.64 14.10
C TYR A 67 -0.37 37.33 14.07
N ARG A 68 -0.39 36.55 15.17
CA ARG A 68 -0.96 35.20 15.21
C ARG A 68 -2.41 35.13 14.71
N TYR A 69 -3.22 36.12 15.08
CA TYR A 69 -4.64 36.22 14.74
C TYR A 69 -4.90 36.51 13.25
N LYS A 70 -3.88 36.94 12.50
CA LYS A 70 -3.95 37.20 11.06
C LYS A 70 -3.56 35.99 10.20
N ILE A 71 -2.93 34.98 10.80
CA ILE A 71 -2.52 33.74 10.13
C ILE A 71 -3.71 32.79 10.09
N LYS A 72 -4.37 32.68 8.93
CA LYS A 72 -5.47 31.73 8.72
C LYS A 72 -4.96 30.33 8.38
N LEU A 73 -3.88 30.24 7.63
CA LEU A 73 -3.21 28.97 7.31
C LEU A 73 -1.70 29.19 7.26
N TRP A 74 -0.95 28.29 7.89
CA TRP A 74 0.49 28.15 7.75
C TRP A 74 0.80 26.69 7.47
N LYS A 75 1.33 26.38 6.29
CA LYS A 75 1.73 25.03 5.91
C LYS A 75 3.06 25.07 5.19
N ARG A 76 3.99 24.22 5.61
CA ARG A 76 5.34 24.14 5.05
C ARG A 76 5.53 22.84 4.30
N TYR A 77 6.18 22.93 3.14
CA TYR A 77 6.71 21.81 2.38
C TYR A 77 8.23 21.97 2.30
N ILE A 78 8.95 21.24 3.16
CA ILE A 78 10.41 21.35 3.32
C ILE A 78 10.81 22.81 3.59
N ASP A 79 11.24 23.56 2.58
CA ASP A 79 11.70 24.95 2.70
C ASP A 79 10.64 25.98 2.25
N ASP A 80 9.60 25.56 1.51
CA ASP A 80 8.56 26.44 0.98
C ASP A 80 7.37 26.55 1.94
N VAL A 81 6.92 27.77 2.24
CA VAL A 81 5.76 28.03 3.11
C VAL A 81 4.58 28.60 2.34
N LEU A 82 3.42 27.98 2.50
CA LEU A 82 2.12 28.51 2.08
C LEU A 82 1.45 29.21 3.27
N LEU A 83 1.20 30.50 3.10
CA LEU A 83 0.53 31.37 4.06
C LEU A 83 -0.80 31.88 3.49
N ILE A 84 -1.89 31.63 4.21
CA ILE A 84 -3.16 32.36 3.98
C ILE A 84 -3.28 33.43 5.06
N TRP A 85 -3.29 34.68 4.63
CA TRP A 85 -3.29 35.87 5.46
C TRP A 85 -4.64 36.58 5.42
N THR A 86 -5.13 37.08 6.55
CA THR A 86 -6.41 37.81 6.63
C THR A 86 -6.25 39.33 6.72
N GLY A 87 -5.03 39.81 6.91
CA GLY A 87 -4.72 41.25 6.93
C GLY A 87 -4.49 41.84 5.54
N ASN A 88 -4.14 43.12 5.51
CA ASN A 88 -3.75 43.78 4.26
C ASN A 88 -2.29 43.47 3.88
N LYS A 89 -1.87 43.95 2.71
CA LYS A 89 -0.55 43.71 2.15
C LYS A 89 0.56 44.36 2.99
N GLU A 90 0.33 45.56 3.52
CA GLU A 90 1.30 46.26 4.38
C GLU A 90 1.55 45.49 5.68
N GLU A 91 0.49 44.98 6.32
CA GLU A 91 0.58 44.14 7.51
C GLU A 91 1.32 42.82 7.22
N ALA A 92 1.11 42.22 6.05
CA ALA A 92 1.84 41.01 5.64
C ALA A 92 3.33 41.26 5.46
N LEU A 93 3.70 42.39 4.84
CA LEU A 93 5.11 42.80 4.70
C LEU A 93 5.75 43.12 6.05
N ALA A 94 5.01 43.78 6.96
CA ALA A 94 5.47 44.02 8.32
C ALA A 94 5.70 42.70 9.09
N PHE A 95 4.81 41.73 8.92
CA PHE A 95 4.99 40.39 9.47
C PHE A 95 6.23 39.69 8.90
N ALA A 96 6.51 39.81 7.60
CA ALA A 96 7.73 39.27 6.99
C ALA A 96 9.01 39.87 7.60
N VAL A 97 9.02 41.18 7.86
CA VAL A 97 10.13 41.87 8.52
C VAL A 97 10.30 41.39 9.95
N TRP A 98 9.19 41.31 10.71
CA TRP A 98 9.21 40.78 12.08
C TRP A 98 9.73 39.34 12.13
N LEU A 99 9.27 38.48 11.21
CA LEU A 99 9.66 37.07 11.13
C LEU A 99 11.16 36.91 10.89
N ASN A 100 11.73 37.72 9.99
CA ASN A 100 13.17 37.76 9.74
C ASN A 100 13.99 38.32 10.91
N GLY A 101 13.37 39.08 11.81
CA GLY A 101 13.99 39.52 13.06
C GLY A 101 13.94 38.48 14.19
N ALA A 102 13.09 37.46 14.07
CA ALA A 102 12.82 36.51 15.16
C ALA A 102 13.86 35.38 15.27
N ASN A 103 14.61 35.09 14.20
CA ASN A 103 15.69 34.09 14.23
C ASN A 103 16.85 34.52 13.32
N PRO A 104 18.08 34.67 13.83
CA PRO A 104 19.23 35.12 13.04
C PRO A 104 19.73 34.10 12.00
N PHE A 105 19.25 32.86 12.05
CA PHE A 105 19.65 31.75 11.18
C PHE A 105 18.63 31.41 10.09
N LEU A 106 17.43 32.00 10.13
CA LEU A 106 16.39 31.78 9.14
C LEU A 106 16.08 33.09 8.41
N THR A 107 15.99 33.02 7.09
CA THR A 107 15.62 34.16 6.25
C THR A 107 14.47 33.77 5.32
N PHE A 108 13.36 34.49 5.45
CA PHE A 108 12.13 34.30 4.69
C PHE A 108 12.02 35.36 3.60
N THR A 109 11.79 34.89 2.38
CA THR A 109 11.40 35.74 1.25
C THR A 109 9.90 35.58 1.01
N MET A 110 9.14 36.67 1.11
CA MET A 110 7.68 36.63 0.96
C MET A 110 7.27 37.04 -0.46
N ASN A 111 6.51 36.17 -1.12
CA ASN A 111 5.87 36.46 -2.40
C ASN A 111 4.36 36.55 -2.19
N ILE A 112 3.77 37.71 -2.46
CA ILE A 112 2.33 37.96 -2.30
C ILE A 112 1.68 37.95 -3.69
N GLY A 113 0.86 36.94 -3.95
CA GLY A 113 0.04 36.87 -5.16
C GLY A 113 -1.25 37.68 -4.97
N GLU A 114 -1.68 38.41 -6.01
CA GLU A 114 -2.95 39.13 -5.97
C GLU A 114 -4.12 38.15 -6.14
N ASN A 115 -4.26 37.58 -7.34
CA ASN A 115 -5.32 36.61 -7.67
C ASN A 115 -4.79 35.20 -7.92
N LYS A 116 -3.48 35.07 -8.14
CA LYS A 116 -2.81 33.78 -8.36
C LYS A 116 -1.46 33.77 -7.64
N LEU A 117 -1.10 32.64 -7.05
CA LEU A 117 0.18 32.44 -6.37
C LEU A 117 0.77 31.08 -6.78
N PRO A 118 1.99 31.05 -7.35
CA PRO A 118 2.69 29.80 -7.55
C PRO A 118 3.17 29.22 -6.20
N PHE A 119 2.92 27.94 -5.99
CA PHE A 119 3.41 27.17 -4.86
C PHE A 119 3.77 25.76 -5.33
N LEU A 120 5.05 25.39 -5.23
CA LEU A 120 5.59 24.16 -5.83
C LEU A 120 5.27 24.08 -7.34
N ASP A 121 4.67 22.98 -7.79
CA ASP A 121 4.25 22.74 -9.18
C ASP A 121 2.80 23.22 -9.44
N LEU A 122 2.20 23.97 -8.52
CA LEU A 122 0.81 24.44 -8.59
C LEU A 122 0.74 25.96 -8.71
N LEU A 123 -0.24 26.44 -9.47
CA LEU A 123 -0.69 27.82 -9.46
C LEU A 123 -2.03 27.85 -8.74
N ILE A 124 -2.03 28.38 -7.53
CA ILE A 124 -3.20 28.48 -6.67
C ILE A 124 -3.93 29.79 -6.99
N TYR A 125 -5.24 29.75 -7.13
CA TYR A 125 -6.07 30.93 -7.41
C TYR A 125 -7.45 30.83 -6.77
N GLU A 126 -8.12 31.96 -6.60
CA GLU A 126 -9.49 32.02 -6.07
C GLU A 126 -10.50 31.66 -7.16
N HIS A 127 -11.48 30.81 -6.82
CA HIS A 127 -12.57 30.41 -7.69
C HIS A 127 -13.79 30.01 -6.85
N ASP A 128 -14.95 30.62 -7.14
CA ASP A 128 -16.24 30.34 -6.50
C ASP A 128 -16.21 30.38 -4.97
N GLY A 129 -15.46 31.34 -4.38
CA GLY A 129 -15.33 31.48 -2.93
C GLY A 129 -14.40 30.46 -2.27
N GLY A 130 -13.74 29.61 -3.06
CA GLY A 130 -12.73 28.64 -2.65
C GLY A 130 -11.38 28.82 -3.35
N LEU A 131 -10.46 27.90 -3.08
CA LEU A 131 -9.18 27.83 -3.79
C LEU A 131 -9.22 26.74 -4.85
N ALA A 132 -8.80 27.10 -6.06
CA ALA A 132 -8.60 26.20 -7.17
C ALA A 132 -7.12 26.15 -7.57
N THR A 133 -6.73 25.11 -8.28
CA THR A 133 -5.35 24.89 -8.70
C THR A 133 -5.26 24.61 -10.20
N GLU A 134 -4.23 25.14 -10.85
CA GLU A 134 -3.76 24.70 -12.17
C GLU A 134 -2.26 24.38 -12.09
N VAL A 135 -1.69 23.81 -13.16
CA VAL A 135 -0.26 23.47 -13.18
C VAL A 135 0.58 24.73 -13.41
N TYR A 136 1.62 24.89 -12.61
CA TYR A 136 2.63 25.94 -12.75
C TYR A 136 3.92 25.37 -13.34
N TYR A 137 4.51 26.10 -14.29
CA TYR A 137 5.84 25.79 -14.84
C TYR A 137 6.75 26.99 -14.56
N LYS A 138 7.90 26.73 -13.93
CA LYS A 138 8.91 27.77 -13.72
C LYS A 138 9.42 28.27 -15.07
N LEU A 139 9.78 29.55 -15.17
CA LEU A 139 10.30 30.15 -16.41
C LEU A 139 11.56 29.43 -16.93
N THR A 140 12.33 28.81 -16.03
CA THR A 140 13.54 28.04 -16.32
C THR A 140 13.27 26.55 -16.57
N ASP A 141 12.01 26.11 -16.68
CA ASP A 141 11.69 24.71 -16.95
C ASP A 141 12.11 24.32 -18.38
N CYS A 142 13.13 23.45 -18.47
CA CYS A 142 13.76 23.03 -19.71
C CYS A 142 13.04 21.89 -20.46
N ASN A 143 11.79 21.52 -20.10
CA ASN A 143 11.06 20.44 -20.77
C ASN A 143 11.87 19.12 -20.80
N ASN A 144 12.24 18.63 -19.62
CA ASN A 144 13.04 17.41 -19.42
C ASN A 144 12.28 16.10 -19.74
N LEU A 145 11.27 16.14 -20.61
CA LEU A 145 10.62 14.93 -21.09
C LEU A 145 11.62 14.08 -21.88
N LEU A 146 11.59 12.79 -21.58
CA LEU A 146 12.43 11.78 -22.20
C LEU A 146 12.13 11.69 -23.69
N GLN A 147 13.16 11.48 -24.53
CA GLN A 147 12.95 11.19 -25.95
C GLN A 147 12.36 9.78 -26.13
N TYR A 148 11.40 9.61 -27.03
CA TYR A 148 10.76 8.31 -27.24
C TYR A 148 11.76 7.25 -27.75
N GLN A 149 12.79 7.63 -28.49
CA GLN A 149 13.82 6.71 -29.01
C GLN A 149 15.00 6.51 -28.05
N SER A 150 14.94 7.06 -26.84
CA SER A 150 16.00 6.84 -25.84
C SER A 150 16.15 5.36 -25.46
N PHE A 151 17.32 4.96 -24.97
CA PHE A 151 17.64 3.58 -24.57
C PHE A 151 16.96 3.12 -23.26
N HIS A 152 15.95 3.84 -22.77
CA HIS A 152 15.22 3.46 -21.56
C HIS A 152 14.24 2.32 -21.85
N PRO A 153 13.85 1.53 -20.82
CA PRO A 153 12.89 0.44 -20.99
C PRO A 153 11.61 0.88 -21.70
N GLN A 154 11.13 0.08 -22.65
CA GLN A 154 9.94 0.38 -23.45
C GLN A 154 8.72 0.70 -22.57
N ALA A 155 8.52 -0.07 -21.50
CA ALA A 155 7.43 0.14 -20.55
C ALA A 155 7.47 1.52 -19.87
N LEU A 156 8.66 2.05 -19.55
CA LEU A 156 8.80 3.38 -18.97
C LEU A 156 8.37 4.44 -19.99
N ARG A 157 8.86 4.32 -21.23
CA ARG A 157 8.55 5.24 -22.32
C ARG A 157 7.04 5.24 -22.64
N ASP A 158 6.43 4.08 -22.78
CA ASP A 158 5.00 3.97 -23.13
C ASP A 158 4.06 4.47 -22.02
N ASN A 159 4.49 4.40 -20.75
CA ASN A 159 3.69 4.85 -19.61
C ASN A 159 3.95 6.31 -19.20
N LEU A 160 5.04 6.93 -19.64
CA LEU A 160 5.36 8.32 -19.30
C LEU A 160 4.21 9.28 -19.67
N PRO A 161 3.62 9.23 -20.89
CA PRO A 161 2.46 10.06 -21.21
C PRO A 161 1.29 9.85 -20.26
N VAL A 162 1.04 8.61 -19.83
CA VAL A 162 -0.07 8.28 -18.92
C VAL A 162 0.12 8.97 -17.57
N GLY A 163 1.31 8.85 -16.97
CA GLY A 163 1.62 9.50 -15.70
C GLY A 163 1.46 11.02 -15.77
N GLN A 164 1.99 11.63 -16.82
CA GLN A 164 1.93 13.08 -17.02
C GLN A 164 0.49 13.59 -17.19
N PHE A 165 -0.34 12.95 -18.02
CA PHE A 165 -1.74 13.35 -18.18
C PHE A 165 -2.57 13.13 -16.91
N LEU A 166 -2.31 12.06 -16.15
CA LEU A 166 -2.99 11.82 -14.87
C LEU A 166 -2.62 12.87 -13.83
N GLN A 167 -1.34 13.27 -13.76
CA GLN A 167 -0.89 14.36 -12.89
C GLN A 167 -1.55 15.69 -13.27
N LEU A 168 -1.66 16.00 -14.57
CA LEU A 168 -2.42 17.19 -15.02
C LEU A 168 -3.89 17.12 -14.57
N ARG A 169 -4.52 15.95 -14.67
CA ARG A 169 -5.92 15.75 -14.26
C ARG A 169 -6.11 15.94 -12.76
N GLN A 170 -5.15 15.49 -11.96
CA GLN A 170 -5.14 15.65 -10.50
C GLN A 170 -4.94 17.12 -10.11
N ASN A 171 -3.94 17.79 -10.70
CA ASN A 171 -3.53 19.14 -10.33
C ASN A 171 -4.50 20.25 -10.79
N CYS A 172 -5.27 20.04 -11.87
CA CYS A 172 -6.21 21.04 -12.38
C CYS A 172 -7.60 20.88 -11.76
N SER A 173 -8.08 21.88 -11.03
CA SER A 173 -9.45 21.90 -10.49
C SER A 173 -10.50 22.01 -11.59
N SER A 174 -10.28 22.86 -12.60
CA SER A 174 -11.20 23.02 -13.73
C SER A 174 -10.85 22.12 -14.93
N VAL A 175 -11.90 21.65 -15.62
CA VAL A 175 -11.77 20.94 -16.90
C VAL A 175 -11.18 21.84 -17.98
N THR A 176 -11.42 23.16 -17.94
CA THR A 176 -10.87 24.11 -18.91
C THR A 176 -9.35 24.19 -18.80
N ASP A 177 -8.83 24.29 -17.57
CA ASP A 177 -7.39 24.36 -17.31
C ASP A 177 -6.72 23.03 -17.63
N TYR A 178 -7.34 21.91 -17.27
CA TYR A 178 -6.88 20.60 -17.69
C TYR A 178 -6.74 20.50 -19.22
N ARG A 179 -7.76 20.92 -19.99
CA ARG A 179 -7.72 20.87 -21.46
C ARG A 179 -6.56 21.71 -22.01
N LYS A 180 -6.44 22.96 -21.55
CA LYS A 180 -5.36 23.88 -21.92
C LYS A 180 -3.97 23.28 -21.66
N HIS A 181 -3.73 22.71 -20.49
CA HIS A 181 -2.44 22.10 -20.15
C HIS A 181 -2.22 20.77 -20.88
N ALA A 182 -3.28 19.98 -21.10
CA ALA A 182 -3.22 18.74 -21.86
C ALA A 182 -2.84 18.99 -23.33
N ASP A 183 -3.35 20.06 -23.95
CA ASP A 183 -2.97 20.44 -25.32
C ASP A 183 -1.48 20.80 -25.40
N LYS A 184 -0.99 21.60 -24.44
CA LYS A 184 0.45 21.92 -24.35
C LYS A 184 1.30 20.66 -24.18
N LEU A 185 0.90 19.74 -23.30
CA LEU A 185 1.61 18.47 -23.09
C LEU A 185 1.58 17.58 -24.35
N THR A 186 0.46 17.53 -25.08
CA THR A 186 0.38 16.83 -26.37
C THR A 186 1.43 17.36 -27.35
N THR A 187 1.53 18.68 -27.52
CA THR A 187 2.56 19.29 -28.37
C THR A 187 3.97 18.94 -27.90
N LYS A 188 4.24 19.01 -26.58
CA LYS A 188 5.56 18.66 -26.01
C LYS A 188 5.93 17.19 -26.21
N LEU A 189 4.97 16.26 -26.13
CA LEU A 189 5.24 14.84 -26.38
C LEU A 189 5.52 14.57 -27.86
N HIS A 190 4.83 15.27 -28.77
CA HIS A 190 5.11 15.16 -30.20
C HIS A 190 6.50 15.69 -30.59
N THR A 191 7.00 16.75 -29.96
CA THR A 191 8.39 17.22 -30.18
C THR A 191 9.45 16.28 -29.61
N LYS A 192 9.04 15.26 -28.84
CA LYS A 192 9.89 14.18 -28.30
C LYS A 192 9.63 12.83 -29.00
N ASP A 193 9.02 12.89 -30.19
CA ASP A 193 8.70 11.76 -31.06
C ASP A 193 7.81 10.67 -30.46
N TYR A 194 6.98 11.00 -29.46
CA TYR A 194 6.01 10.04 -28.95
C TYR A 194 4.95 9.71 -30.00
N PRO A 195 4.66 8.41 -30.24
CA PRO A 195 3.65 7.98 -31.20
C PRO A 195 2.26 8.59 -30.93
N PRO A 196 1.56 9.12 -31.95
CA PRO A 196 0.27 9.80 -31.74
C PRO A 196 -0.80 8.94 -31.07
N HIS A 197 -0.83 7.63 -31.37
CA HIS A 197 -1.77 6.71 -30.75
C HIS A 197 -1.52 6.53 -29.24
N LEU A 198 -0.26 6.54 -28.79
CA LEU A 198 0.08 6.47 -27.36
C LEU A 198 -0.36 7.73 -26.61
N VAL A 199 -0.08 8.90 -27.18
CA VAL A 199 -0.46 10.20 -26.60
C VAL A 199 -1.99 10.30 -26.51
N SER A 200 -2.71 9.94 -27.59
CA SER A 200 -4.17 9.93 -27.62
C SER A 200 -4.78 8.97 -26.58
N ARG A 201 -4.25 7.75 -26.49
CA ARG A 201 -4.67 6.75 -25.50
C ARG A 201 -4.46 7.25 -24.07
N ALA A 202 -3.30 7.82 -23.77
CA ALA A 202 -2.97 8.36 -22.45
C ALA A 202 -3.88 9.53 -22.07
N ARG A 203 -4.11 10.46 -23.00
CA ARG A 203 -5.01 11.60 -22.80
C ARG A 203 -6.47 11.18 -22.60
N LYS A 204 -6.96 10.20 -23.37
CA LYS A 204 -8.30 9.61 -23.20
C LYS A 204 -8.43 8.96 -21.83
N ARG A 205 -7.42 8.20 -21.40
CA ARG A 205 -7.39 7.57 -20.08
C ARG A 205 -7.51 8.62 -18.97
N ALA A 206 -6.67 9.64 -18.97
CA ALA A 206 -6.71 10.68 -17.93
C ALA A 206 -8.02 11.47 -17.93
N ARG A 207 -8.58 11.78 -19.11
CA ARG A 207 -9.88 12.46 -19.21
C ARG A 207 -11.02 11.67 -18.56
N ASN A 208 -10.99 10.35 -18.67
CA ASN A 208 -12.02 9.47 -18.13
C ASN A 208 -11.85 9.18 -16.63
N ASN A 209 -10.73 9.59 -16.01
CA ASN A 209 -10.54 9.43 -14.57
C ASN A 209 -11.19 10.57 -13.78
N ASN A 210 -11.82 10.22 -12.66
CA ASN A 210 -12.34 11.19 -11.71
C ASN A 210 -11.17 11.83 -10.93
N ARG A 211 -11.15 13.16 -10.82
CA ARG A 211 -10.11 13.90 -10.09
C ARG A 211 -10.12 13.54 -8.61
N ASP A 212 -11.28 13.38 -7.99
CA ASP A 212 -11.40 13.09 -6.56
C ASP A 212 -10.82 11.72 -6.23
N GLN A 213 -11.06 10.74 -7.09
CA GLN A 213 -10.42 9.42 -7.01
C GLN A 213 -8.89 9.55 -7.07
N LEU A 214 -8.33 10.35 -7.99
CA LEU A 214 -6.88 10.55 -8.11
C LEU A 214 -6.26 11.28 -6.91
N LEU A 215 -7.02 12.17 -6.27
CA LEU A 215 -6.58 12.87 -5.05
C LEU A 215 -6.52 11.93 -3.84
N HIS A 216 -7.41 10.94 -3.78
CA HIS A 216 -7.57 10.05 -2.63
C HIS A 216 -6.91 8.68 -2.85
N SER A 217 -6.51 8.34 -4.09
CA SER A 217 -5.89 7.06 -4.45
C SER A 217 -4.41 6.93 -4.04
N ARG A 218 -3.94 7.70 -3.05
CA ARG A 218 -2.56 7.62 -2.53
C ARG A 218 -2.54 7.81 -1.02
N ALA A 219 -3.11 6.86 -0.28
CA ALA A 219 -2.30 6.34 0.80
C ALA A 219 -1.09 5.69 0.12
N SER A 220 0.12 6.22 0.33
CA SER A 220 1.32 5.49 -0.06
C SER A 220 1.24 4.14 0.64
N LYS A 221 1.01 3.06 -0.10
CA LYS A 221 1.31 1.73 0.42
C LYS A 221 2.76 1.84 0.90
N PRO A 222 3.08 1.51 2.17
CA PRO A 222 4.47 1.50 2.60
C PRO A 222 5.28 0.72 1.57
N ASP A 223 6.39 1.30 1.12
CA ASP A 223 7.28 0.60 0.22
C ASP A 223 7.63 -0.73 0.89
N ILE A 224 7.31 -1.84 0.21
CA ILE A 224 7.65 -3.18 0.71
C ILE A 224 9.18 -3.26 0.67
N GLU A 225 9.81 -2.92 1.78
CA GLU A 225 11.24 -2.72 1.88
C GLU A 225 11.92 -4.10 1.88
N LYS A 226 12.32 -4.58 0.70
CA LYS A 226 13.09 -5.83 0.62
C LYS A 226 14.53 -5.56 1.02
N ILE A 227 14.95 -6.13 2.15
CA ILE A 227 16.32 -5.96 2.64
C ILE A 227 17.20 -7.01 1.97
N ARG A 228 18.24 -6.58 1.25
CA ARG A 228 19.26 -7.50 0.73
C ARG A 228 20.10 -8.04 1.90
N LEU A 229 20.20 -9.35 2.00
CA LEU A 229 20.99 -10.03 3.01
C LEU A 229 22.43 -10.23 2.53
N ALA A 230 23.39 -10.14 3.46
CA ALA A 230 24.81 -10.27 3.15
C ALA A 230 25.24 -11.72 2.84
N ARG A 231 24.51 -12.71 3.37
CA ARG A 231 24.78 -14.14 3.21
C ARG A 231 23.49 -14.95 3.28
N ASP A 232 23.60 -16.25 3.00
CA ASP A 232 22.53 -17.22 3.21
C ASP A 232 22.16 -17.30 4.72
N PRO A 233 20.90 -17.03 5.10
CA PRO A 233 20.48 -17.02 6.51
C PRO A 233 20.02 -18.38 7.04
N ILE A 234 20.08 -19.48 6.26
CA ILE A 234 19.53 -20.79 6.65
C ILE A 234 20.01 -21.23 8.03
N THR A 235 21.31 -21.17 8.31
CA THR A 235 21.88 -21.63 9.57
C THR A 235 21.37 -20.81 10.75
N ASP A 236 21.33 -19.49 10.59
CA ASP A 236 20.85 -18.56 11.64
C ASP A 236 19.36 -18.84 11.96
N ILE A 237 18.54 -19.04 10.93
CA ILE A 237 17.11 -19.35 11.10
C ILE A 237 16.92 -20.74 11.72
N GLN A 238 17.74 -21.73 11.34
CA GLN A 238 17.68 -23.07 11.90
C GLN A 238 17.98 -23.06 13.40
N GLU A 239 18.95 -22.28 13.85
CA GLU A 239 19.28 -22.09 15.27
C GLU A 239 18.11 -21.46 16.04
N GLU A 240 17.48 -20.43 15.48
CA GLU A 240 16.30 -19.80 16.10
C GLU A 240 15.12 -20.78 16.23
N ILE A 241 14.85 -21.59 15.20
CA ILE A 241 13.82 -22.65 15.25
C ILE A 241 14.19 -23.69 16.30
N THR A 242 15.43 -24.17 16.31
CA THR A 242 15.88 -25.16 17.29
C THR A 242 15.72 -24.64 18.72
N PHE A 243 16.05 -23.38 18.97
CA PHE A 243 15.82 -22.76 20.28
C PHE A 243 14.35 -22.78 20.70
N LEU A 244 13.43 -22.37 19.80
CA LEU A 244 11.99 -22.42 20.08
C LEU A 244 11.48 -23.84 20.32
N VAL A 245 11.93 -24.81 19.50
CA VAL A 245 11.54 -26.21 19.63
C VAL A 245 12.02 -26.78 20.96
N THR A 246 13.28 -26.55 21.35
CA THR A 246 13.83 -26.99 22.64
C THR A 246 13.04 -26.40 23.80
N LYS A 247 12.76 -25.09 23.78
CA LYS A 247 11.89 -24.42 24.77
C LYS A 247 10.52 -25.10 24.85
N GLY A 248 9.89 -25.39 23.71
CA GLY A 248 8.59 -26.06 23.66
C GLY A 248 8.61 -27.48 24.23
N THR A 249 9.66 -28.26 23.95
CA THR A 249 9.83 -29.62 24.47
C THR A 249 10.12 -29.62 25.98
N GLU A 250 11.00 -28.75 26.48
CA GLU A 250 11.34 -28.66 27.91
C GLU A 250 10.12 -28.30 28.78
N ASN A 251 9.19 -27.52 28.23
CA ASN A 251 7.96 -27.13 28.91
C ASN A 251 6.78 -28.10 28.64
N ASN A 252 7.00 -29.20 27.93
CA ASN A 252 5.98 -30.18 27.52
C ASN A 252 4.84 -29.61 26.65
N TRP A 253 5.09 -28.51 25.92
CA TRP A 253 4.15 -27.92 24.97
C TRP A 253 4.20 -28.59 23.59
N LEU A 254 5.31 -29.28 23.30
CA LEU A 254 5.52 -30.07 22.10
C LEU A 254 5.84 -31.51 22.47
N THR A 255 5.23 -32.46 21.78
CA THR A 255 5.65 -33.86 21.80
C THR A 255 6.98 -34.04 21.06
N GLU A 256 7.69 -35.15 21.33
CA GLU A 256 8.93 -35.49 20.61
C GLU A 256 8.72 -35.58 19.08
N HIS A 257 7.55 -36.09 18.66
CA HIS A 257 7.21 -36.21 17.25
C HIS A 257 7.00 -34.84 16.59
N GLU A 258 6.32 -33.91 17.27
CA GLU A 258 6.13 -32.54 16.77
C GLU A 258 7.44 -31.76 16.74
N ALA A 259 8.27 -31.91 17.78
CA ALA A 259 9.61 -31.33 17.82
C ALA A 259 10.46 -31.83 16.65
N ALA A 260 10.46 -33.13 16.38
CA ALA A 260 11.17 -33.72 15.24
C ALA A 260 10.61 -33.23 13.89
N PHE A 261 9.29 -33.04 13.79
CA PHE A 261 8.65 -32.50 12.60
C PHE A 261 9.09 -31.06 12.30
N LEU A 262 9.20 -30.22 13.33
CA LEU A 262 9.55 -28.79 13.20
C LEU A 262 11.00 -28.56 12.74
N ILE A 263 11.90 -29.52 12.92
CA ILE A 263 13.30 -29.43 12.54
C ILE A 263 13.53 -30.01 11.13
N GLN A 264 13.79 -29.15 10.16
CA GLN A 264 14.19 -29.56 8.81
C GLN A 264 15.69 -29.91 8.76
N THR A 265 16.02 -31.18 8.54
CA THR A 265 17.43 -31.65 8.56
C THR A 265 18.22 -31.28 7.31
N ASN A 266 17.54 -31.10 6.16
CA ASN A 266 18.19 -30.71 4.90
C ASN A 266 17.39 -29.61 4.18
N PRO A 267 17.43 -28.37 4.68
CA PRO A 267 16.61 -27.28 4.17
C PRO A 267 17.05 -26.84 2.77
N LYS A 268 16.07 -26.68 1.88
CA LYS A 268 16.26 -26.09 0.56
C LYS A 268 16.15 -24.56 0.62
N ILE A 269 16.94 -23.89 -0.21
CA ILE A 269 16.86 -22.45 -0.43
C ILE A 269 15.51 -22.13 -1.09
N LEU A 270 14.81 -21.11 -0.59
CA LEU A 270 13.58 -20.61 -1.18
C LEU A 270 13.90 -19.75 -2.40
N TYR A 271 13.34 -20.07 -3.55
CA TYR A 271 13.53 -19.28 -4.78
C TYR A 271 12.33 -18.41 -5.10
N PHE A 272 12.60 -17.17 -5.48
CA PHE A 272 11.60 -16.26 -6.02
C PHE A 272 11.44 -16.46 -7.53
N TYR A 273 10.20 -16.57 -7.99
CA TYR A 273 9.86 -16.57 -9.40
C TYR A 273 8.53 -15.85 -9.64
N ILE A 274 8.27 -15.51 -10.90
CA ILE A 274 7.06 -14.79 -11.31
C ILE A 274 6.25 -15.66 -12.26
N LEU A 275 4.97 -15.86 -11.94
CA LEU A 275 3.99 -16.46 -12.85
C LEU A 275 3.25 -15.35 -13.62
N PRO A 276 3.32 -15.30 -14.96
CA PRO A 276 2.66 -14.25 -15.73
C PRO A 276 1.12 -14.41 -15.72
N LYS A 277 0.39 -13.35 -15.40
CA LYS A 277 -1.08 -13.26 -15.49
C LYS A 277 -1.51 -12.93 -16.92
N VAL A 278 -1.35 -13.88 -17.84
CA VAL A 278 -1.59 -13.70 -19.29
C VAL A 278 -3.04 -13.29 -19.64
N HIS A 279 -4.00 -13.61 -18.77
CA HIS A 279 -5.42 -13.27 -18.94
C HIS A 279 -5.77 -11.79 -18.69
N LYS A 280 -4.82 -10.93 -18.26
CA LYS A 280 -5.10 -9.52 -17.91
C LYS A 280 -4.90 -8.53 -19.07
N GLU A 281 -4.79 -8.99 -20.32
CA GLU A 281 -4.67 -8.17 -21.56
C GLU A 281 -3.68 -6.99 -21.48
N LYS A 282 -2.64 -7.13 -20.65
CA LYS A 282 -1.58 -6.13 -20.44
C LYS A 282 -0.27 -6.70 -20.98
N MET A 283 0.54 -5.86 -21.62
CA MET A 283 1.84 -6.23 -22.18
C MET A 283 2.95 -5.34 -21.61
N PRO A 284 3.95 -5.90 -20.90
CA PRO A 284 4.05 -7.31 -20.50
C PRO A 284 2.94 -7.71 -19.49
N PRO A 285 2.54 -8.99 -19.44
CA PRO A 285 1.56 -9.47 -18.47
C PRO A 285 2.01 -9.18 -17.04
N PRO A 286 1.10 -8.75 -16.14
CA PRO A 286 1.42 -8.56 -14.73
C PRO A 286 1.92 -9.87 -14.12
N GLY A 287 2.95 -9.80 -13.29
CA GLY A 287 3.49 -10.97 -12.59
C GLY A 287 2.69 -11.31 -11.32
N ARG A 288 2.61 -12.60 -10.99
CA ARG A 288 2.31 -13.09 -9.64
C ARG A 288 3.63 -13.55 -9.01
N PRO A 289 4.18 -12.82 -8.02
CA PRO A 289 5.39 -13.25 -7.33
C PRO A 289 5.09 -14.48 -6.47
N ILE A 290 5.94 -15.50 -6.54
CA ILE A 290 5.85 -16.71 -5.73
C ILE A 290 7.22 -16.98 -5.13
N VAL A 291 7.21 -17.40 -3.86
CA VAL A 291 8.39 -17.93 -3.18
C VAL A 291 8.12 -19.40 -2.89
N SER A 292 8.89 -20.31 -3.50
CA SER A 292 8.71 -21.74 -3.24
C SER A 292 9.25 -22.11 -1.86
N GLY A 293 8.37 -22.42 -0.92
CA GLY A 293 8.73 -22.87 0.42
C GLY A 293 8.94 -24.38 0.56
N ILE A 294 8.78 -25.17 -0.51
CA ILE A 294 8.80 -26.64 -0.42
C ILE A 294 10.21 -27.15 -0.07
N GLY A 295 10.31 -27.92 1.01
CA GLY A 295 11.56 -28.43 1.58
C GLY A 295 12.39 -27.37 2.29
N SER A 296 11.87 -26.16 2.50
CA SER A 296 12.62 -25.08 3.14
C SER A 296 12.67 -25.20 4.66
N VAL A 297 13.57 -24.42 5.28
CA VAL A 297 13.71 -24.33 6.74
C VAL A 297 12.43 -23.87 7.45
N LEU A 298 11.59 -23.06 6.79
CA LEU A 298 10.34 -22.54 7.35
C LEU A 298 9.11 -23.40 7.05
N GLU A 299 9.23 -24.40 6.15
CA GLU A 299 8.07 -25.19 5.71
C GLU A 299 7.37 -25.94 6.85
N PRO A 300 8.09 -26.67 7.73
CA PRO A 300 7.42 -27.43 8.78
C PRO A 300 6.68 -26.52 9.75
N LEU A 301 7.30 -25.39 10.11
CA LEU A 301 6.70 -24.39 10.97
C LEU A 301 5.43 -23.80 10.34
N SER A 302 5.48 -23.45 9.06
CA SER A 302 4.31 -23.01 8.28
C SER A 302 3.16 -24.04 8.30
N LYS A 303 3.47 -25.34 8.16
CA LYS A 303 2.45 -26.41 8.21
C LYS A 303 1.88 -26.61 9.61
N PHE A 304 2.74 -26.57 10.63
CA PHE A 304 2.35 -26.72 12.02
C PHE A 304 1.43 -25.59 12.46
N VAL A 305 1.78 -24.34 12.15
CA VAL A 305 0.94 -23.17 12.44
C VAL A 305 -0.40 -23.27 11.70
N ASP A 306 -0.41 -23.62 10.40
CA ASP A 306 -1.66 -23.73 9.64
C ASP A 306 -2.63 -24.75 10.25
N PHE A 307 -2.14 -25.84 10.84
CA PHE A 307 -2.97 -26.82 11.53
C PHE A 307 -3.83 -26.19 12.65
N PHE A 308 -3.27 -25.26 13.41
CA PHE A 308 -4.01 -24.54 14.48
C PHE A 308 -4.87 -23.40 13.94
N LEU A 309 -4.47 -22.73 12.86
CA LEU A 309 -5.21 -21.59 12.31
C LEU A 309 -6.43 -22.01 11.47
N GLN A 310 -6.36 -23.14 10.76
CA GLN A 310 -7.43 -23.61 9.87
C GLN A 310 -8.80 -23.80 10.56
N PRO A 311 -8.89 -24.40 11.76
CA PRO A 311 -10.14 -24.47 12.51
C PRO A 311 -10.75 -23.10 12.82
N LEU A 312 -9.92 -22.10 13.15
CA LEU A 312 -10.37 -20.75 13.43
C LEU A 312 -10.95 -20.09 12.18
N VAL A 313 -10.27 -20.25 11.03
CA VAL A 313 -10.74 -19.73 9.74
C VAL A 313 -12.12 -20.29 9.39
N LYS A 314 -12.35 -21.59 9.60
CA LYS A 314 -13.62 -22.25 9.26
C LYS A 314 -14.79 -21.80 10.13
N ARG A 315 -14.55 -21.21 11.30
CA ARG A 315 -15.58 -20.65 12.19
C ARG A 315 -16.00 -19.23 11.80
N ILE A 316 -15.24 -18.57 10.93
CA ILE A 316 -15.53 -17.20 10.51
C ILE A 316 -16.89 -17.16 9.76
N PRO A 317 -17.85 -16.31 10.19
CA PRO A 317 -19.16 -16.23 9.54
C PRO A 317 -19.10 -15.81 8.07
N THR A 318 -18.13 -14.99 7.68
CA THR A 318 -17.96 -14.50 6.31
C THR A 318 -17.23 -15.50 5.41
N TYR A 319 -16.66 -16.57 5.94
CA TYR A 319 -15.79 -17.48 5.19
C TYR A 319 -16.54 -18.32 4.15
N LEU A 320 -15.99 -18.36 2.94
CA LEU A 320 -16.33 -19.28 1.87
C LEU A 320 -15.22 -20.31 1.72
N LYS A 321 -15.62 -21.58 1.64
CA LYS A 321 -14.70 -22.72 1.64
C LYS A 321 -14.21 -23.07 0.24
N ASP A 322 -15.13 -23.10 -0.69
CA ASP A 322 -14.96 -23.55 -2.06
C ASP A 322 -16.20 -23.17 -2.88
N THR A 323 -16.14 -23.41 -4.19
CA THR A 323 -17.24 -23.18 -5.12
C THR A 323 -18.51 -23.93 -4.73
N THR A 324 -18.41 -25.14 -4.17
CA THR A 324 -19.58 -25.91 -3.71
C THR A 324 -20.31 -25.20 -2.58
N HIS A 325 -19.58 -24.63 -1.62
CA HIS A 325 -20.18 -23.83 -0.55
C HIS A 325 -20.88 -22.58 -1.11
N VAL A 326 -20.33 -21.95 -2.15
CA VAL A 326 -20.99 -20.82 -2.83
C VAL A 326 -22.31 -21.25 -3.47
N LEU A 327 -22.34 -22.38 -4.19
CA LEU A 327 -23.56 -22.87 -4.84
C LEU A 327 -24.69 -23.13 -3.82
N LEU A 328 -24.38 -23.85 -2.74
CA LEU A 328 -25.35 -24.11 -1.66
C LEU A 328 -25.86 -22.82 -1.00
N LEU A 329 -24.99 -21.84 -0.84
CA LEU A 329 -25.37 -20.53 -0.31
C LEU A 329 -26.33 -19.80 -1.26
N LEU A 330 -26.02 -19.76 -2.56
CA LEU A 330 -26.84 -19.07 -3.55
C LEU A 330 -28.24 -19.67 -3.68
N GLU A 331 -28.37 -21.00 -3.60
CA GLU A 331 -29.66 -21.70 -3.61
C GLU A 331 -30.57 -21.31 -2.44
N SER A 332 -29.98 -20.89 -1.31
CA SER A 332 -30.72 -20.49 -0.11
C SER A 332 -31.16 -19.02 -0.10
N ILE A 333 -30.70 -18.22 -1.05
CA ILE A 333 -30.88 -16.76 -1.05
C ILE A 333 -31.95 -16.35 -2.08
N SER A 334 -32.97 -15.65 -1.62
CA SER A 334 -33.86 -14.89 -2.52
C SER A 334 -33.15 -13.65 -3.05
N PHE A 335 -33.39 -13.30 -4.31
CA PHE A 335 -32.77 -12.14 -4.94
C PHE A 335 -33.76 -11.36 -5.80
N ASP A 336 -33.85 -10.04 -5.56
CA ASP A 336 -34.71 -9.13 -6.33
C ASP A 336 -33.84 -8.11 -7.05
N LYS A 337 -33.54 -8.35 -8.33
CA LYS A 337 -32.70 -7.45 -9.16
C LYS A 337 -33.22 -6.01 -9.28
N THR A 338 -34.48 -5.75 -8.92
CA THR A 338 -35.05 -4.39 -8.95
C THR A 338 -34.70 -3.58 -7.70
N LYS A 339 -34.33 -4.26 -6.61
CA LYS A 339 -33.97 -3.65 -5.32
C LYS A 339 -32.54 -3.96 -4.88
N GLU A 340 -31.93 -4.98 -5.48
CA GLU A 340 -30.67 -5.55 -5.02
C GLU A 340 -29.65 -5.59 -6.14
N LEU A 341 -28.40 -5.29 -5.80
CA LEU A 341 -27.24 -5.37 -6.66
C LEU A 341 -26.38 -6.56 -6.27
N LEU A 342 -25.87 -7.26 -7.28
CA LEU A 342 -24.88 -8.31 -7.11
C LEU A 342 -23.50 -7.70 -7.37
N ILE A 343 -22.61 -7.78 -6.39
CA ILE A 343 -21.32 -7.09 -6.38
C ILE A 343 -20.20 -8.06 -6.01
N THR A 344 -19.07 -7.97 -6.70
CA THR A 344 -17.80 -8.56 -6.23
C THR A 344 -16.82 -7.48 -5.79
N LEU A 345 -16.00 -7.82 -4.79
CA LEU A 345 -14.84 -7.04 -4.41
C LEU A 345 -13.59 -7.92 -4.47
N ASP A 346 -12.49 -7.40 -4.99
CA ASP A 346 -11.17 -8.04 -4.99
C ASP A 346 -10.23 -7.25 -4.09
N VAL A 347 -9.56 -7.92 -3.14
CA VAL A 347 -8.56 -7.29 -2.27
C VAL A 347 -7.22 -7.22 -2.99
N GLU A 348 -6.79 -6.01 -3.33
CA GLU A 348 -5.56 -5.81 -4.10
C GLU A 348 -4.32 -6.26 -3.33
N SER A 349 -3.61 -7.23 -3.90
CA SER A 349 -2.30 -7.70 -3.42
C SER A 349 -2.31 -8.08 -1.94
N LEU A 350 -3.39 -8.75 -1.49
CA LEU A 350 -3.63 -9.11 -0.08
C LEU A 350 -2.37 -9.63 0.63
N TYR A 351 -1.78 -10.73 0.15
CA TYR A 351 -0.62 -11.35 0.82
C TYR A 351 0.57 -10.43 1.05
N THR A 352 0.88 -9.54 0.10
CA THR A 352 2.04 -8.65 0.22
C THR A 352 1.76 -7.41 1.05
N ASN A 353 0.49 -7.09 1.31
CA ASN A 353 0.07 -5.89 2.04
C ASN A 353 -0.29 -6.16 3.50
N ILE A 354 -0.46 -7.43 3.90
CA ILE A 354 -0.81 -7.81 5.27
C ILE A 354 0.21 -7.22 6.28
N PRO A 355 -0.24 -6.40 7.25
CA PRO A 355 0.61 -5.93 8.34
C PRO A 355 0.86 -7.09 9.32
N GLN A 356 2.12 -7.49 9.47
CA GLN A 356 2.49 -8.67 10.25
C GLN A 356 2.10 -8.54 11.73
N GLU A 357 2.47 -7.43 12.39
CA GLU A 357 2.16 -7.19 13.81
C GLU A 357 0.66 -7.20 14.11
N ALA A 358 -0.12 -6.42 13.35
CA ALA A 358 -1.58 -6.39 13.54
C ALA A 358 -2.23 -7.76 13.23
N THR A 359 -1.62 -8.58 12.37
CA THR A 359 -2.11 -9.95 12.13
C THR A 359 -1.80 -10.87 13.30
N LEU A 360 -0.61 -10.76 13.90
CA LEU A 360 -0.23 -11.52 15.08
C LEU A 360 -1.11 -11.17 16.29
N GLU A 361 -1.46 -9.89 16.47
CA GLU A 361 -2.39 -9.44 17.50
C GLU A 361 -3.78 -10.09 17.34
N VAL A 362 -4.31 -10.09 16.11
CA VAL A 362 -5.59 -10.76 15.81
C VAL A 362 -5.53 -12.25 16.12
N ILE A 363 -4.43 -12.92 15.77
CA ILE A 363 -4.25 -14.34 16.07
C ILE A 363 -4.16 -14.57 17.58
N SER A 364 -3.46 -13.71 18.32
CA SER A 364 -3.37 -13.79 19.79
C SER A 364 -4.75 -13.82 20.41
N ASN A 365 -5.56 -12.81 20.09
CA ASN A 365 -6.92 -12.68 20.62
C ASN A 365 -7.77 -13.91 20.27
N LEU A 366 -7.68 -14.39 19.02
CA LEU A 366 -8.47 -15.56 18.60
C LEU A 366 -8.00 -16.87 19.25
N LEU A 367 -6.70 -17.05 19.48
CA LEU A 367 -6.18 -18.22 20.18
C LEU A 367 -6.60 -18.20 21.65
N GLU A 368 -6.47 -17.06 22.33
CA GLU A 368 -6.91 -16.87 23.72
C GLU A 368 -8.42 -17.12 23.89
N GLU A 369 -9.25 -16.71 22.94
CA GLU A 369 -10.70 -16.95 22.96
C GLU A 369 -11.09 -18.42 22.72
N ASN A 370 -10.27 -19.20 22.00
CA ASN A 370 -10.70 -20.48 21.42
C ASN A 370 -9.89 -21.70 21.87
N MET A 371 -8.75 -21.51 22.55
CA MET A 371 -7.89 -22.59 23.00
C MET A 371 -7.89 -22.78 24.51
N ASP A 372 -7.72 -24.04 24.91
CA ASP A 372 -7.43 -24.42 26.28
C ASP A 372 -5.93 -24.20 26.58
N GLU A 373 -5.64 -23.26 27.47
CA GLU A 373 -4.26 -22.92 27.88
C GLU A 373 -3.50 -24.09 28.50
N SER A 374 -4.20 -25.15 28.95
CA SER A 374 -3.58 -26.29 29.62
C SER A 374 -2.80 -27.24 28.71
N ILE A 375 -2.85 -27.05 27.38
CA ILE A 375 -2.19 -27.94 26.39
C ILE A 375 -0.98 -27.26 25.74
N THR A 376 -1.19 -26.11 25.10
CA THR A 376 -0.13 -25.33 24.45
C THR A 376 -0.42 -23.84 24.66
N PRO A 377 0.48 -23.06 25.30
CA PRO A 377 0.22 -21.66 25.55
C PRO A 377 0.06 -20.86 24.24
N PRO A 378 -0.96 -19.99 24.13
CA PRO A 378 -1.14 -19.11 22.96
C PRO A 378 0.13 -18.33 22.60
N GLY A 379 0.86 -17.83 23.61
CA GLY A 379 2.13 -17.14 23.41
C GLY A 379 3.19 -17.96 22.69
N PHE A 380 3.33 -19.25 23.03
CA PHE A 380 4.25 -20.13 22.31
C PHE A 380 3.81 -20.38 20.87
N LEU A 381 2.50 -20.57 20.64
CA LEU A 381 1.97 -20.72 19.29
C LEU A 381 2.11 -19.46 18.44
N LEU A 382 2.20 -18.27 19.05
CA LEU A 382 2.47 -17.00 18.37
C LEU A 382 3.96 -16.79 18.03
N ASP A 383 4.87 -17.31 18.85
CA ASP A 383 6.31 -17.26 18.58
C ASP A 383 6.64 -17.88 17.20
N LEU A 384 5.91 -18.93 16.82
CA LEU A 384 6.09 -19.65 15.55
C LEU A 384 5.74 -18.80 14.30
N PRO A 385 4.51 -18.32 14.07
CA PRO A 385 4.18 -17.46 12.94
C PRO A 385 4.98 -16.16 12.96
N HIS A 386 5.31 -15.61 14.13
CA HIS A 386 6.18 -14.44 14.23
C HIS A 386 7.57 -14.73 13.64
N LEU A 387 8.21 -15.86 13.98
CA LEU A 387 9.47 -16.27 13.35
C LEU A 387 9.30 -16.46 11.84
N ALA A 388 8.24 -17.14 11.40
CA ALA A 388 7.98 -17.39 9.99
C ALA A 388 7.86 -16.10 9.16
N LEU A 389 7.20 -15.09 9.71
CA LEU A 389 6.94 -13.80 9.06
C LEU A 389 8.19 -12.90 9.07
N THR A 390 8.92 -12.86 10.19
CA THR A 390 10.11 -12.00 10.37
C THR A 390 11.39 -12.59 9.78
N ARG A 391 11.40 -13.89 9.46
CA ARG A 391 12.51 -14.59 8.79
C ARG A 391 12.16 -15.03 7.38
N ASN A 392 11.10 -14.47 6.78
CA ASN A 392 10.66 -14.80 5.43
C ASN A 392 11.66 -14.30 4.36
N TYR A 393 12.64 -15.14 4.03
CA TYR A 393 13.69 -14.84 3.06
C TYR A 393 13.52 -15.63 1.76
N PHE A 394 14.16 -15.14 0.69
CA PHE A 394 14.27 -15.86 -0.57
C PHE A 394 15.53 -15.48 -1.35
N LYS A 395 15.99 -16.37 -2.21
CA LYS A 395 17.03 -16.11 -3.21
C LYS A 395 16.39 -15.63 -4.51
N PHE A 396 16.91 -14.53 -5.05
CA PHE A 396 16.61 -14.05 -6.39
C PHE A 396 17.93 -13.74 -7.09
N GLU A 397 18.13 -14.32 -8.27
CA GLU A 397 19.43 -14.35 -8.94
C GLU A 397 20.52 -14.85 -7.98
N GLU A 398 21.59 -14.08 -7.76
CA GLU A 398 22.70 -14.43 -6.86
C GLU A 398 22.60 -13.79 -5.48
N SER A 399 21.46 -13.17 -5.13
CA SER A 399 21.30 -12.45 -3.87
C SER A 399 20.15 -12.99 -3.03
N PHE A 400 20.33 -12.88 -1.71
CA PHE A 400 19.30 -13.19 -0.72
C PHE A 400 18.57 -11.92 -0.31
N PHE A 401 17.27 -12.03 -0.10
CA PHE A 401 16.41 -10.92 0.29
C PHE A 401 15.50 -11.35 1.42
N LEU A 402 15.27 -10.45 2.38
CA LEU A 402 14.27 -10.58 3.43
C LEU A 402 13.03 -9.76 3.07
N GLN A 403 11.86 -10.38 3.13
CA GLN A 403 10.58 -9.70 3.00
C GLN A 403 10.16 -9.15 4.36
N THR A 404 10.07 -7.82 4.48
CA THR A 404 9.75 -7.12 5.73
C THR A 404 8.27 -6.87 5.96
N GLN A 405 7.43 -7.06 4.93
CA GLN A 405 5.99 -6.84 5.01
C GLN A 405 5.22 -7.92 4.26
N GLY A 406 4.01 -8.22 4.74
CA GLY A 406 3.15 -9.25 4.18
C GLY A 406 3.66 -10.65 4.51
N THR A 407 3.16 -11.62 3.75
CA THR A 407 3.58 -13.02 3.82
C THR A 407 3.94 -13.52 2.43
N SER A 408 4.82 -14.51 2.35
CA SER A 408 5.23 -15.13 1.09
C SER A 408 4.08 -15.91 0.49
N MET A 409 3.71 -15.59 -0.75
CA MET A 409 2.85 -16.44 -1.56
C MET A 409 3.59 -17.75 -1.82
N GLY A 410 3.14 -18.84 -1.18
CA GLY A 410 3.78 -20.16 -1.22
C GLY A 410 3.91 -20.82 0.14
N SER A 411 3.76 -20.06 1.24
CA SER A 411 3.67 -20.63 2.58
C SER A 411 2.29 -21.24 2.84
N THR A 412 2.25 -22.39 3.52
CA THR A 412 1.01 -23.14 3.80
C THR A 412 0.02 -22.36 4.67
N PHE A 413 0.49 -21.68 5.71
CA PHE A 413 -0.32 -20.84 6.60
C PHE A 413 -0.73 -19.47 6.02
N ALA A 414 -0.15 -19.04 4.89
CA ALA A 414 -0.43 -17.72 4.35
C ALA A 414 -1.92 -17.45 4.05
N PRO A 415 -2.69 -18.38 3.45
CA PRO A 415 -4.13 -18.21 3.26
C PRO A 415 -4.89 -18.04 4.58
N SER A 416 -4.51 -18.81 5.61
CA SER A 416 -5.13 -18.70 6.94
C SER A 416 -4.85 -17.36 7.58
N LEU A 417 -3.59 -16.90 7.56
CA LEU A 417 -3.21 -15.57 8.04
C LEU A 417 -4.01 -14.46 7.35
N ALA A 418 -4.10 -14.53 6.01
CA ALA A 418 -4.84 -13.55 5.22
C ALA A 418 -6.33 -13.52 5.59
N CYS A 419 -6.94 -14.70 5.75
CA CYS A 419 -8.33 -14.79 6.18
C CYS A 419 -8.58 -14.24 7.58
N LEU A 420 -7.67 -14.52 8.53
CA LEU A 420 -7.78 -14.07 9.92
C LEU A 420 -7.55 -12.55 10.05
N TYR A 421 -6.60 -11.99 9.30
CA TYR A 421 -6.41 -10.54 9.28
C TYR A 421 -7.66 -9.81 8.76
N VAL A 422 -8.21 -10.26 7.62
CA VAL A 422 -9.36 -9.57 7.00
C VAL A 422 -10.64 -9.75 7.82
N VAL A 423 -10.85 -10.88 8.52
CA VAL A 423 -12.07 -11.03 9.34
C VAL A 423 -12.14 -10.03 10.49
N ASN A 424 -11.00 -9.64 11.08
CA ASN A 424 -11.02 -8.63 12.12
C ASN A 424 -11.54 -7.29 11.57
N PHE A 425 -11.09 -6.90 10.38
CA PHE A 425 -11.62 -5.74 9.66
C PHE A 425 -13.11 -5.92 9.30
N GLU A 426 -13.51 -7.10 8.82
CA GLU A 426 -14.92 -7.39 8.51
C GLU A 426 -15.81 -7.25 9.74
N ARG A 427 -15.37 -7.74 10.91
CA ARG A 427 -16.13 -7.65 12.17
C ARG A 427 -16.22 -6.22 12.68
N LEU A 428 -15.08 -5.51 12.75
CA LEU A 428 -14.99 -4.22 13.41
C LEU A 428 -15.46 -3.05 12.53
N VAL A 429 -15.41 -3.21 11.21
CA VAL A 429 -15.71 -2.13 10.26
C VAL A 429 -16.88 -2.47 9.36
N VAL A 430 -16.88 -3.63 8.70
CA VAL A 430 -17.88 -3.91 7.65
C VAL A 430 -19.23 -4.32 8.23
N LEU A 431 -19.22 -5.23 9.21
CA LEU A 431 -20.41 -5.83 9.81
C LEU A 431 -20.81 -5.19 11.14
N ASN A 432 -20.04 -4.20 11.59
CA ASN A 432 -20.33 -3.40 12.78
C ASN A 432 -21.62 -2.59 12.58
N ASP A 433 -22.42 -2.45 13.63
CA ASP A 433 -23.66 -1.67 13.63
C ASP A 433 -23.42 -0.16 13.41
N ASP A 434 -22.23 0.34 13.76
CA ASP A 434 -21.82 1.74 13.51
C ASP A 434 -21.45 2.02 12.04
N ASN A 435 -21.40 1.00 11.18
CA ASN A 435 -21.16 1.21 9.75
C ASN A 435 -22.37 1.95 9.13
N PRO A 436 -22.18 3.15 8.52
CA PRO A 436 -23.27 3.95 7.95
C PRO A 436 -24.00 3.26 6.79
N TYR A 437 -23.43 2.18 6.26
CA TYR A 437 -23.98 1.36 5.18
C TYR A 437 -24.44 -0.03 5.64
N ARG A 438 -24.45 -0.30 6.95
CA ARG A 438 -24.69 -1.64 7.49
C ARG A 438 -26.04 -2.23 7.06
N ASP A 439 -27.07 -1.39 6.99
CA ASP A 439 -28.43 -1.75 6.56
C ASP A 439 -28.51 -2.11 5.07
N LYS A 440 -27.53 -1.68 4.27
CA LYS A 440 -27.44 -1.97 2.84
C LYS A 440 -26.78 -3.29 2.51
N ILE A 441 -26.07 -3.89 3.46
CA ILE A 441 -25.34 -5.16 3.29
C ILE A 441 -26.28 -6.31 3.64
N LYS A 442 -26.90 -6.93 2.63
CA LYS A 442 -27.73 -8.13 2.80
C LYS A 442 -26.88 -9.40 2.95
N LEU A 443 -25.79 -9.50 2.19
CA LEU A 443 -24.85 -10.61 2.25
C LEU A 443 -23.42 -10.10 2.10
N TRP A 444 -22.51 -10.58 2.94
CA TRP A 444 -21.07 -10.41 2.77
C TRP A 444 -20.36 -11.74 3.00
N LYS A 445 -19.72 -12.28 1.97
CA LYS A 445 -19.03 -13.57 2.03
C LYS A 445 -17.72 -13.50 1.26
N ARG A 446 -16.66 -14.12 1.76
CA ARG A 446 -15.31 -13.98 1.22
C ARG A 446 -14.60 -15.31 1.05
N TYR A 447 -14.05 -15.52 -0.14
CA TYR A 447 -13.10 -16.57 -0.48
C TYR A 447 -11.71 -15.94 -0.60
N ILE A 448 -10.91 -15.99 0.46
CA ILE A 448 -9.57 -15.38 0.54
C ILE A 448 -9.60 -13.87 0.18
N ASP A 449 -9.26 -13.49 -1.06
CA ASP A 449 -9.22 -12.13 -1.59
C ASP A 449 -10.50 -11.72 -2.34
N ASP A 450 -11.31 -12.68 -2.79
CA ASP A 450 -12.56 -12.44 -3.50
C ASP A 450 -13.75 -12.35 -2.53
N VAL A 451 -14.50 -11.25 -2.57
CA VAL A 451 -15.72 -11.02 -1.79
C VAL A 451 -16.94 -11.05 -2.71
N LEU A 452 -17.98 -11.76 -2.29
CA LEU A 452 -19.33 -11.71 -2.82
C LEU A 452 -20.22 -10.86 -1.90
N LEU A 453 -20.86 -9.85 -2.47
CA LEU A 453 -21.72 -8.90 -1.80
C LEU A 453 -23.10 -8.83 -2.48
N ILE A 454 -24.17 -8.96 -1.68
CA ILE A 454 -25.52 -8.59 -2.10
C ILE A 454 -25.89 -7.30 -1.40
N TRP A 455 -26.15 -6.27 -2.19
CA TRP A 455 -26.34 -4.90 -1.74
C TRP A 455 -27.76 -4.43 -2.02
N THR A 456 -28.45 -3.83 -1.05
CA THR A 456 -29.85 -3.40 -1.18
C THR A 456 -30.02 -1.91 -1.49
N GLY A 457 -28.92 -1.16 -1.53
CA GLY A 457 -28.92 0.23 -1.96
C GLY A 457 -28.79 0.37 -3.48
N ASN A 458 -28.80 1.63 -3.93
CA ASN A 458 -28.58 1.93 -5.35
C ASN A 458 -27.09 1.90 -5.72
N ARG A 459 -26.80 2.06 -7.02
CA ARG A 459 -25.43 2.01 -7.56
C ARG A 459 -24.54 3.13 -7.05
N GLU A 460 -25.08 4.33 -6.86
CA GLU A 460 -24.30 5.47 -6.35
C GLU A 460 -23.91 5.25 -4.90
N GLU A 461 -24.82 4.72 -4.08
CA GLU A 461 -24.54 4.34 -2.69
C GLU A 461 -23.49 3.23 -2.62
N ALA A 462 -23.54 2.23 -3.51
CA ALA A 462 -22.52 1.19 -3.58
C ALA A 462 -21.13 1.75 -3.92
N LEU A 463 -21.04 2.70 -4.86
CA LEU A 463 -19.79 3.37 -5.21
C LEU A 463 -19.28 4.24 -4.05
N ALA A 464 -20.16 4.93 -3.33
CA ALA A 464 -19.81 5.68 -2.13
C ALA A 464 -19.29 4.75 -1.02
N PHE A 465 -19.94 3.60 -0.82
CA PHE A 465 -19.48 2.57 0.10
C PHE A 465 -18.09 2.05 -0.29
N ALA A 466 -17.80 1.84 -1.57
CA ALA A 466 -16.47 1.43 -2.04
C ALA A 466 -15.38 2.46 -1.68
N VAL A 467 -15.70 3.75 -1.78
CA VAL A 467 -14.78 4.84 -1.40
C VAL A 467 -14.57 4.85 0.11
N TRP A 468 -15.65 4.77 0.88
CA TRP A 468 -15.60 4.72 2.35
C TRP A 468 -14.80 3.51 2.85
N LEU A 469 -15.06 2.32 2.30
CA LEU A 469 -14.40 1.06 2.65
C LEU A 469 -12.88 1.15 2.45
N ASN A 470 -12.44 1.74 1.33
CA ASN A 470 -11.03 1.97 1.03
C ASN A 470 -10.38 3.05 1.91
N GLY A 471 -11.17 3.93 2.52
CA GLY A 471 -10.69 4.90 3.50
C GLY A 471 -10.57 4.33 4.92
N ALA A 472 -11.19 3.19 5.20
CA ALA A 472 -11.30 2.65 6.56
C ALA A 472 -10.07 1.86 7.03
N ASN A 473 -9.25 1.34 6.11
CA ASN A 473 -8.02 0.62 6.46
C ASN A 473 -6.90 0.92 5.44
N PRO A 474 -5.71 1.40 5.88
CA PRO A 474 -4.64 1.78 4.96
C PRO A 474 -3.94 0.59 4.27
N PHE A 475 -4.12 -0.64 4.76
CA PHE A 475 -3.51 -1.87 4.23
C PHE A 475 -4.43 -2.68 3.32
N LEU A 476 -5.75 -2.40 3.35
CA LEU A 476 -6.74 -3.11 2.53
C LEU A 476 -7.29 -2.17 1.46
N THR A 477 -7.11 -2.55 0.20
CA THR A 477 -7.69 -1.85 -0.95
C THR A 477 -8.60 -2.81 -1.70
N PHE A 478 -9.86 -2.43 -1.89
CA PHE A 478 -10.89 -3.20 -2.55
C PHE A 478 -11.20 -2.60 -3.92
N THR A 479 -11.17 -3.45 -4.96
CA THR A 479 -11.69 -3.12 -6.28
C THR A 479 -13.11 -3.67 -6.41
N MET A 480 -14.09 -2.80 -6.66
CA MET A 480 -15.51 -3.18 -6.79
C MET A 480 -15.91 -3.42 -8.25
N ASN A 481 -16.65 -4.51 -8.49
CA ASN A 481 -17.35 -4.78 -9.74
C ASN A 481 -18.84 -5.02 -9.45
N ILE A 482 -19.71 -4.25 -10.11
CA ILE A 482 -21.16 -4.34 -9.96
C ILE A 482 -21.72 -5.03 -11.20
N GLY A 483 -22.32 -6.20 -11.02
CA GLY A 483 -22.93 -6.97 -12.11
C GLY A 483 -24.16 -6.26 -12.66
N GLU A 484 -24.29 -6.21 -13.98
CA GLU A 484 -25.49 -5.68 -14.64
C GLU A 484 -26.55 -6.78 -14.80
N ASN A 485 -26.21 -7.84 -15.55
CA ASN A 485 -27.08 -9.00 -15.76
C ASN A 485 -26.46 -10.30 -15.22
N LYS A 486 -25.14 -10.38 -15.28
CA LYS A 486 -24.34 -11.51 -14.81
C LYS A 486 -23.13 -10.96 -14.07
N LEU A 487 -22.70 -11.65 -13.02
CA LEU A 487 -21.53 -11.30 -12.22
C LEU A 487 -20.57 -12.48 -12.18
N LEU A 488 -19.29 -12.21 -12.36
CA LEU A 488 -18.25 -13.22 -12.22
C LEU A 488 -17.79 -13.29 -10.76
N PHE A 489 -17.78 -14.49 -10.19
CA PHE A 489 -17.21 -14.77 -8.88
C PHE A 489 -16.58 -16.17 -8.89
N LEU A 490 -15.28 -16.26 -8.56
CA LEU A 490 -14.47 -17.48 -8.75
C LEU A 490 -14.55 -17.96 -10.22
N ASP A 491 -14.95 -19.22 -10.43
CA ASP A 491 -15.17 -19.84 -11.75
C ASP A 491 -16.67 -19.87 -12.14
N LEU A 492 -17.50 -19.07 -11.47
CA LEU A 492 -18.94 -18.99 -11.69
C LEU A 492 -19.36 -17.67 -12.31
N LEU A 493 -20.34 -17.76 -13.21
CA LEU A 493 -21.11 -16.65 -13.71
C LEU A 493 -22.48 -16.68 -13.05
N ILE A 494 -22.71 -15.80 -12.08
CA ILE A 494 -23.91 -15.73 -11.26
C ILE A 494 -24.91 -14.76 -11.91
N TYR A 495 -26.18 -15.12 -11.99
CA TYR A 495 -27.23 -14.30 -12.58
C TYR A 495 -28.60 -14.53 -11.93
N GLU A 496 -29.51 -13.59 -12.10
CA GLU A 496 -30.88 -13.72 -11.59
C GLU A 496 -31.70 -14.68 -12.45
N HIS A 497 -32.41 -15.60 -11.79
CA HIS A 497 -33.39 -16.48 -12.43
C HIS A 497 -34.50 -16.80 -11.43
N ASP A 498 -35.75 -16.53 -11.84
CA ASP A 498 -36.98 -16.89 -11.11
C ASP A 498 -37.01 -16.37 -9.66
N GLY A 499 -36.51 -15.14 -9.43
CA GLY A 499 -36.49 -14.53 -8.10
C GLY A 499 -35.41 -15.09 -7.15
N GLY A 500 -34.50 -15.91 -7.69
CA GLY A 500 -33.30 -16.40 -7.00
C GLY A 500 -32.04 -16.16 -7.85
N LEU A 501 -30.96 -16.84 -7.48
CA LEU A 501 -29.68 -16.79 -8.18
C LEU A 501 -29.35 -18.14 -8.82
N ALA A 502 -29.02 -18.12 -10.11
CA ALA A 502 -28.52 -19.27 -10.86
C ALA A 502 -27.06 -19.05 -11.27
N THR A 503 -26.39 -20.13 -11.68
CA THR A 503 -24.97 -20.09 -12.06
C THR A 503 -24.68 -20.86 -13.34
N GLU A 504 -23.70 -20.36 -14.09
CA GLU A 504 -23.06 -21.03 -15.22
C GLU A 504 -21.56 -21.13 -14.97
N VAL A 505 -20.88 -22.11 -15.58
CA VAL A 505 -19.41 -22.20 -15.53
C VAL A 505 -18.81 -21.08 -16.37
N TYR A 506 -17.87 -20.33 -15.79
CA TYR A 506 -17.13 -19.30 -16.51
C TYR A 506 -15.74 -19.82 -16.93
N TYR A 507 -15.44 -19.70 -18.23
CA TYR A 507 -14.10 -19.94 -18.76
C TYR A 507 -13.42 -18.62 -19.08
N LYS A 508 -12.17 -18.45 -18.64
CA LYS A 508 -11.39 -17.26 -18.98
C LYS A 508 -11.17 -17.22 -20.50
N PRO A 509 -11.20 -16.04 -21.15
CA PRO A 509 -11.02 -15.92 -22.61
C PRO A 509 -9.72 -16.52 -23.15
N THR A 510 -8.72 -16.67 -22.28
CA THR A 510 -7.40 -17.24 -22.58
C THR A 510 -7.26 -18.71 -22.20
N ASP A 511 -8.34 -19.38 -21.77
CA ASP A 511 -8.31 -20.80 -21.49
C ASP A 511 -8.13 -21.58 -22.80
N VAL A 512 -6.92 -22.09 -23.00
CA VAL A 512 -6.55 -22.86 -24.19
C VAL A 512 -6.79 -24.35 -24.02
N THR A 513 -7.50 -24.78 -22.96
CA THR A 513 -7.80 -26.21 -22.70
C THR A 513 -6.54 -27.09 -22.66
N THR A 514 -5.45 -26.55 -22.10
CA THR A 514 -4.20 -27.30 -21.91
C THR A 514 -4.36 -28.29 -20.76
N PHE A 515 -4.69 -29.54 -21.11
CA PHE A 515 -4.60 -30.67 -20.20
C PHE A 515 -3.17 -31.23 -20.17
N TYR A 516 -2.72 -31.69 -19.01
CA TYR A 516 -1.47 -32.44 -18.92
C TYR A 516 -1.60 -33.74 -19.74
N SER A 517 -0.65 -34.00 -20.63
CA SER A 517 -0.53 -35.30 -21.27
C SER A 517 -0.13 -36.34 -20.23
N PHE A 518 -1.07 -37.19 -19.83
CA PHE A 518 -0.86 -38.27 -18.87
C PHE A 518 0.33 -39.18 -19.25
N ARG A 519 0.63 -39.32 -20.54
CA ARG A 519 1.75 -40.14 -21.03
C ARG A 519 3.09 -39.44 -21.09
N ALA A 520 3.13 -38.11 -21.00
CA ALA A 520 4.36 -37.31 -21.15
C ALA A 520 4.72 -36.50 -19.90
N SER A 521 3.92 -36.57 -18.84
CA SER A 521 4.15 -35.85 -17.59
C SER A 521 4.79 -36.77 -16.54
N SER A 522 5.83 -36.26 -15.86
CA SER A 522 6.51 -36.95 -14.76
C SER A 522 5.89 -36.65 -13.38
N HIS A 523 4.73 -35.99 -13.35
CA HIS A 523 4.02 -35.73 -12.11
C HIS A 523 3.48 -37.04 -11.52
N LYS A 524 3.58 -37.18 -10.19
CA LYS A 524 3.06 -38.37 -9.51
C LYS A 524 1.54 -38.48 -9.74
N PRO A 525 1.02 -39.71 -9.95
CA PRO A 525 -0.42 -39.97 -10.02
C PRO A 525 -1.20 -39.45 -8.82
#